data_AF-A0A3M1HNJ4-F1
#
_entry.id   AF-A0A3M1HNJ4-F1
#
_cell.length_a   1.000
_cell.length_b   1.000
_cell.length_c   1.000
_cell.angle_alpha   90.00
_cell.angle_beta   90.00
_cell.angle_gamma   90.00
#
_symmetry.space_group_name_H-M   'P 1'
#
loop_
_entity.id
_entity.type
_entity.pdbx_description
1 polymer ?
#
loop_
_entity_poly.entity_id
_entity_poly.type
_entity_poly.pdbx_seq_one_letter_code
_entity_poly.pdbx_strand_id
1 'polypeptide(L)' 'MLPIFMEVRKPVTHPVHEPPRTWEARLASGLLKEEEWKVLRDMVESGEADSLEDAARLLDFKERDLNQEDSFYGF' A
#
# COMPACT_ATOMS: atom_id res chain seq x y z
N MET A 1 -28.66 41.20 19.63
CA MET A 1 -29.25 39.92 19.17
C MET A 1 -28.38 39.47 17.98
N LEU A 2 -27.47 38.53 18.19
CA LEU A 2 -26.52 38.05 17.16
C LEU A 2 -26.96 36.64 16.74
N PRO A 3 -27.16 36.34 15.44
CA PRO A 3 -27.35 34.97 15.01
C PRO A 3 -25.99 34.25 15.04
N ILE A 4 -25.85 33.30 15.96
CA ILE A 4 -24.74 32.36 15.99
C ILE A 4 -24.92 31.44 14.79
N PHE A 5 -24.19 31.70 13.71
CA PHE A 5 -24.06 30.77 12.61
C PHE A 5 -23.21 29.60 13.13
N MET A 6 -23.87 28.53 13.58
CA MET A 6 -23.23 27.23 13.78
C MET A 6 -22.75 26.74 12.41
N GLU A 7 -21.49 27.05 12.07
CA GLU A 7 -20.77 26.27 11.07
C GLU A 7 -20.70 24.84 11.59
N VAL A 8 -21.62 24.01 11.09
CA VAL A 8 -21.52 22.56 11.10
C VAL A 8 -20.24 22.25 10.34
N ARG A 9 -19.11 22.21 11.05
CA ARG A 9 -17.87 21.65 10.54
C ARG A 9 -18.20 20.22 10.22
N LYS A 10 -18.41 19.94 8.93
CA LYS A 10 -18.51 18.60 8.38
C LYS A 10 -17.43 17.77 9.08
N PRO A 11 -17.74 16.57 9.61
CA PRO A 11 -16.67 15.70 10.03
C PRO A 11 -15.79 15.56 8.80
N VAL A 12 -14.52 15.97 8.93
CA VAL A 12 -13.49 15.53 8.01
C VAL A 12 -13.48 14.03 8.23
N THR A 13 -14.28 13.31 7.44
CA THR A 13 -14.08 11.91 7.18
C THR A 13 -12.67 11.88 6.62
N HIS A 14 -11.68 11.70 7.50
CA HIS A 14 -10.42 11.15 7.05
C HIS A 14 -10.84 9.94 6.23
N PRO A 15 -10.50 9.87 4.93
CA PRO A 15 -10.61 8.59 4.26
C PRO A 15 -9.89 7.65 5.21
N VAL A 16 -10.60 6.61 5.66
CA VAL A 16 -9.96 5.50 6.34
C VAL A 16 -8.77 5.22 5.45
N HIS A 17 -7.58 5.62 5.91
CA HIS A 17 -6.36 5.30 5.20
C HIS A 17 -6.29 3.81 5.41
N GLU A 18 -6.97 3.06 4.54
CA GLU A 18 -6.71 1.66 4.33
C GLU A 18 -5.19 1.59 4.32
N PRO A 19 -4.60 0.73 5.17
CA PRO A 19 -3.15 0.63 5.21
C PRO A 19 -2.70 0.47 3.76
N PRO A 20 -1.69 1.24 3.33
CA PRO A 20 -1.26 1.24 1.94
C PRO A 20 -1.13 -0.22 1.50
N ARG A 21 -2.03 -0.67 0.61
CA ARG A 21 -2.08 -2.09 0.23
C ARG A 21 -0.80 -2.49 -0.49
N THR A 22 -0.14 -1.52 -1.12
CA THR A 22 0.99 -1.73 -1.99
C THR A 22 2.30 -1.78 -1.23
N TRP A 23 3.22 -2.64 -1.69
CA TRP A 23 4.56 -2.78 -1.11
C TRP A 23 5.34 -1.46 -1.15
N GLU A 24 5.23 -0.70 -2.24
CA GLU A 24 5.91 0.60 -2.42
C GLU A 24 5.47 1.61 -1.35
N ALA A 25 4.17 1.69 -1.05
CA ALA A 25 3.67 2.62 -0.06
C ALA A 25 3.94 2.15 1.39
N ARG A 26 4.05 0.84 1.63
CA ARG A 26 4.51 0.29 2.92
C ARG A 26 6.01 0.53 3.13
N LEU A 27 6.82 0.44 2.08
CA LEU A 27 8.24 0.81 2.08
C LEU A 27 8.42 2.30 2.38
N ALA A 28 7.72 3.17 1.65
CA ALA A 28 7.80 4.63 1.81
C ALA A 28 7.31 5.12 3.19
N SER A 29 6.35 4.41 3.79
CA SER A 29 5.85 4.72 5.14
C SER A 29 6.67 4.10 6.28
N GLY A 30 7.64 3.23 5.95
CA GLY A 30 8.42 2.49 6.95
C GLY A 30 7.57 1.50 7.76
N LEU A 31 6.40 1.10 7.26
CA LEU A 31 5.47 0.18 7.91
C LEU A 31 5.69 -1.28 7.55
N LEU A 32 6.79 -1.58 6.84
CA LEU A 32 7.18 -2.94 6.51
C LEU A 32 7.62 -3.70 7.76
N LYS A 33 7.12 -4.93 7.89
CA LYS A 33 7.59 -5.89 8.88
C LYS A 33 8.99 -6.38 8.53
N GLU A 34 9.68 -6.93 9.52
CA GLU A 34 11.03 -7.50 9.34
C GLU A 34 11.07 -8.58 8.23
N GLU A 35 10.03 -9.41 8.15
CA GLU A 35 9.89 -10.43 7.11
C GLU A 35 9.75 -9.80 5.71
N GLU A 36 8.99 -8.71 5.59
CA GLU A 36 8.80 -8.00 4.32
C GLU A 36 10.11 -7.32 3.89
N TRP A 37 10.86 -6.76 4.84
CA TRP A 37 12.21 -6.25 4.61
C TRP A 37 13.20 -7.31 4.16
N LYS A 38 13.07 -8.54 4.68
CA LYS A 38 13.90 -9.66 4.28
C LYS A 38 13.60 -10.07 2.85
N VAL A 39 12.33 -10.14 2.46
CA VAL A 39 11.92 -10.45 1.08
C VAL A 39 12.48 -9.41 0.10
N LEU A 40 12.34 -8.11 0.39
CA LEU A 40 12.86 -7.07 -0.50
C LEU A 40 14.39 -7.13 -0.63
N ARG A 41 15.10 -7.39 0.47
CA ARG A 41 16.56 -7.57 0.42
C ARG A 41 16.96 -8.80 -0.37
N ASP A 42 16.28 -9.93 -0.16
CA ASP A 42 16.56 -11.19 -0.85
C ASP A 42 16.37 -11.05 -2.37
N MET A 43 15.37 -10.28 -2.81
CA MET A 43 15.17 -9.96 -4.24
C MET A 43 16.32 -9.13 -4.82
N VAL A 44 16.83 -8.15 -4.07
CA VAL A 44 17.97 -7.34 -4.50
C VAL A 44 19.26 -8.17 -4.50
N GLU A 45 19.48 -8.97 -3.47
CA GLU A 45 20.66 -9.84 -3.36
C GLU A 45 20.66 -10.95 -4.43
N SER A 46 19.49 -11.44 -4.82
CA SER A 46 19.33 -12.42 -5.90
C SER A 46 19.45 -11.80 -7.30
N GLY A 47 19.50 -10.46 -7.41
CA GLY A 47 19.50 -9.75 -8.68
C GLY A 47 18.15 -9.75 -9.42
N GLU A 48 17.06 -10.09 -8.73
CA GLU A 48 15.70 -9.97 -9.27
C GLU A 48 15.25 -8.50 -9.35
N ALA A 49 15.85 -7.63 -8.53
CA ALA A 49 15.61 -6.19 -8.52
C ALA A 49 16.93 -5.41 -8.34
N ASP A 50 17.05 -4.26 -9.00
CA ASP A 50 18.22 -3.38 -8.85
C ASP A 50 18.20 -2.56 -7.54
N SER A 51 17.01 -2.35 -6.95
CA SER A 51 16.85 -1.65 -5.68
C SER A 51 15.66 -2.16 -4.86
N LEU A 52 15.59 -1.76 -3.59
CA LEU A 52 14.46 -2.11 -2.71
C LEU A 52 13.14 -1.51 -3.19
N GLU A 53 13.16 -0.30 -3.77
CA GLU A 53 11.96 0.27 -4.39
C GLU A 53 11.53 -0.54 -5.61
N ASP A 54 12.46 -1.02 -6.43
CA ASP A 54 12.14 -1.82 -7.62
C ASP A 54 11.60 -3.20 -7.22
N ALA A 55 12.17 -3.81 -6.19
CA ALA A 55 11.65 -5.04 -5.59
C ALA A 55 10.21 -4.85 -5.07
N ALA A 56 9.93 -3.73 -4.40
CA ALA A 56 8.60 -3.41 -3.91
C ALA A 56 7.60 -3.21 -5.06
N ARG A 57 8.01 -2.55 -6.15
CA ARG A 57 7.17 -2.35 -7.35
C ARG A 57 6.89 -3.67 -8.07
N LEU A 58 7.87 -4.55 -8.18
CA LEU A 58 7.71 -5.89 -8.75
C LEU A 58 6.73 -6.74 -7.95
N LEU A 59 6.82 -6.70 -6.62
CA LEU A 59 5.86 -7.39 -5.74
C LEU A 59 4.46 -6.81 -5.87
N ASP A 60 4.34 -5.48 -5.94
CA ASP A 60 3.05 -4.84 -6.15
C ASP A 60 2.39 -5.26 -7.47
N PHE A 61 3.19 -5.41 -8.53
CA PHE A 61 2.72 -5.92 -9.81
C PHE A 61 2.29 -7.39 -9.71
N LYS A 62 3.10 -8.25 -9.08
CA LYS A 62 2.78 -9.67 -8.87
C LYS A 62 1.50 -9.86 -8.04
N GLU A 63 1.31 -9.09 -6.97
CA GLU A 63 0.09 -9.16 -6.16
C GLU A 63 -1.16 -8.69 -6.93
N ARG A 64 -1.02 -7.67 -7.79
CA ARG A 64 -2.12 -7.22 -8.65
C ARG A 64 -2.49 -8.25 -9.71
N ASP A 65 -1.52 -8.94 -10.28
CA ASP A 65 -1.70 -9.99 -11.29
C ASP A 65 -2.42 -11.20 -10.68
N LEU A 66 -1.94 -11.69 -9.52
CA LEU A 66 -2.59 -12.76 -8.74
C LEU A 66 -4.04 -12.42 -8.37
N ASN A 67 -4.29 -11.18 -7.97
CA ASN A 67 -5.62 -10.73 -7.55
C ASN A 67 -6.58 -10.52 -8.76
N GLN A 68 -6.06 -10.40 -9.99
CA GLN A 68 -6.86 -10.42 -11.22
C GLN A 68 -7.22 -11.84 -11.66
N GLU A 69 -6.31 -12.81 -11.51
CA GLU A 69 -6.58 -14.22 -11.84
C GLU A 69 -7.66 -14.84 -10.93
N ASP A 70 -7.69 -14.45 -9.65
CA ASP A 70 -8.73 -14.92 -8.70
C ASP A 70 -10.14 -14.43 -9.07
N SER A 71 -10.25 -13.33 -9.82
CA SER A 71 -11.55 -12.85 -10.32
C SER A 71 -12.02 -13.56 -11.61
N PHE A 72 -11.19 -14.40 -12.24
CA PHE A 72 -11.53 -15.10 -13.48
C PHE A 72 -12.05 -16.53 -13.26
N TYR A 73 -11.74 -17.17 -12.13
CA TYR A 73 -12.17 -18.53 -11.77
C TYR A 73 -13.32 -18.57 -10.73
N GLY A 74 -14.12 -17.51 -10.64
CA GLY A 74 -15.41 -17.55 -9.92
C GLY A 74 -16.51 -18.16 -10.79
N PHE A 75 -16.55 -19.49 -10.90
CA PHE A 75 -17.66 -20.25 -11.51
C PHE A 75 -18.32 -21.17 -10.49
#